data_AF-A0AAD3CHE8-F1
#
_entry.id   AF-A0AAD3CHE8-F1
#
_cell.length_a   1.000
_cell.length_b   1.000
_cell.length_c   1.000
_cell.angle_alpha   90.00
_cell.angle_beta   90.00
_cell.angle_gamma   90.00
#
_symmetry.space_group_name_H-M   'P 1'
#
loop_
_entity.id
_entity.type
_entity.pdbx_description
1 polymer ?
#
loop_
_entity_poly.entity_id
_entity_poly.type
_entity_poly.pdbx_seq_one_letter_code
_entity_poly.pdbx_strand_id
1 'polypeptide(L)'
;MDEGNQTSSRLSRLYKYDDLCLRAQRLIAIQTIQMDGFSPENLVDILQSSDTMIIDALAQLGYYEQAIDFAKCKRMNKNGAKLQGRDVFDDAISHILCECLAPAAMQLSTVNRSEGEGLHTRPTLKQLRLLVGDGRLPKACDSWQTECKQPSLERAHLAMNLLRIYTEMYSNEAKTLAIEVARALLELGEKRVKLPSWLTSVILGKSISGSSGLFAKNGGNASALLDLYMDYGLYIDACDLLSSILIGDETERQKNATNRLPEKGYVDFVPYEKIDNLWNSIEELSKEHMEKDLEQLLLARSQMEVALEKYYNLMKVSEQGMMSARALSS
;
A
#
# COMPACT_ATOMS: atom_id res chain seq x y z
N MET A 1 40.06 -32.56 44.06
CA MET A 1 39.43 -32.15 45.33
C MET A 1 39.82 -30.68 45.50
N ASP A 2 38.98 -29.69 45.24
CA ASP A 2 37.54 -29.64 45.45
C ASP A 2 36.80 -28.87 44.36
N GLU A 3 35.54 -29.27 44.21
CA GLU A 3 34.57 -28.85 43.20
C GLU A 3 33.98 -27.48 43.53
N GLY A 4 34.29 -26.47 42.71
CA GLY A 4 33.53 -25.23 42.61
C GLY A 4 32.44 -25.34 41.56
N ASN A 5 31.53 -26.30 41.71
CA ASN A 5 30.41 -26.53 40.81
C ASN A 5 29.35 -25.42 41.02
N GLN A 6 29.60 -24.23 40.49
CA GLN A 6 28.55 -23.23 40.31
C GLN A 6 27.62 -23.73 39.23
N THR A 7 26.54 -24.36 39.69
CA THR A 7 25.34 -24.71 38.96
C THR A 7 24.67 -23.44 38.41
N SER A 8 25.26 -22.85 37.37
CA SER A 8 24.54 -22.02 36.41
C SER A 8 23.60 -22.96 35.64
N SER A 9 22.46 -23.19 36.28
CA SER A 9 21.21 -23.77 35.77
C SER A 9 21.20 -24.12 34.28
N ARG A 10 21.11 -25.42 33.96
CA ARG A 10 20.87 -25.92 32.59
C ARG A 10 19.58 -25.39 31.95
N LEU A 11 18.67 -24.76 32.70
CA LEU A 11 17.41 -24.18 32.20
C LEU A 11 17.58 -22.80 31.58
N SER A 12 18.64 -22.05 31.90
CA SER A 12 18.88 -20.72 31.32
C SER A 12 19.38 -20.76 29.87
N ARG A 13 19.78 -21.96 29.37
CA ARG A 13 20.14 -22.19 27.96
C ARG A 13 18.94 -22.44 27.04
N LEU A 14 17.72 -22.58 27.58
CA LEU A 14 16.57 -23.09 26.82
C LEU A 14 15.60 -22.02 26.29
N TYR A 15 15.73 -20.75 26.70
CA TYR A 15 14.84 -19.69 26.23
C TYR A 15 15.62 -18.40 25.99
N LYS A 16 15.73 -17.99 24.72
CA LYS A 16 16.20 -16.64 24.38
C LYS A 16 15.13 -15.63 24.81
N TYR A 17 15.54 -14.39 25.00
CA TYR A 17 14.61 -13.29 25.29
C TYR A 17 13.46 -13.24 24.25
N ASP A 18 13.78 -13.42 22.98
CA ASP A 18 12.80 -13.43 21.88
C ASP A 18 11.79 -14.59 21.98
N ASP A 19 12.20 -15.76 22.50
CA ASP A 19 11.31 -16.90 22.73
C ASP A 19 10.30 -16.58 23.84
N LEU A 20 10.74 -15.92 24.91
CA LEU A 20 9.87 -15.49 26.00
C LEU A 20 8.91 -14.40 25.54
N CYS A 21 9.39 -13.42 24.78
CA CYS A 21 8.54 -12.39 24.18
C CYS A 21 7.48 -12.99 23.26
N LEU A 22 7.86 -13.95 22.39
CA LEU A 22 6.92 -14.61 21.49
C LEU A 22 5.83 -15.37 22.27
N ARG A 23 6.20 -16.11 23.31
CA ARG A 23 5.25 -16.84 24.16
C ARG A 23 4.32 -15.90 24.92
N ALA A 24 4.84 -14.80 25.46
CA ALA A 24 4.05 -13.79 26.14
C ALA A 24 3.05 -13.15 25.18
N GLN A 25 3.49 -12.75 23.98
CA GLN A 25 2.59 -12.19 22.96
C GLN A 25 1.54 -13.19 22.49
N ARG A 26 1.91 -14.45 22.30
CA ARG A 26 0.95 -15.51 21.97
C ARG A 26 -0.09 -15.68 23.07
N LEU A 27 0.30 -15.65 24.35
CA LEU A 27 -0.64 -15.75 25.47
C LEU A 27 -1.59 -14.54 25.50
N ILE A 28 -1.07 -13.32 25.33
CA ILE A 28 -1.88 -12.10 25.26
C ILE A 28 -2.87 -12.16 24.09
N ALA A 29 -2.41 -12.62 22.92
CA ALA A 29 -3.25 -12.78 21.73
C ALA A 29 -4.40 -13.75 21.98
N ILE A 30 -4.10 -14.93 22.52
CA ILE A 30 -5.10 -15.96 22.83
C ILE A 30 -6.09 -15.44 23.87
N GLN A 31 -5.62 -14.79 24.94
CA GLN A 31 -6.49 -14.19 25.95
C GLN A 31 -7.38 -13.09 25.36
N THR A 32 -6.84 -12.27 24.46
CA THR A 32 -7.59 -11.20 23.77
C THR A 32 -8.71 -11.79 22.93
N ILE A 33 -8.42 -12.83 22.14
CA ILE A 33 -9.42 -13.55 21.35
C ILE A 33 -10.50 -14.10 22.29
N GLN A 34 -10.13 -14.84 23.33
CA GLN A 34 -11.07 -15.49 24.27
C GLN A 34 -12.00 -14.52 25.00
N MET A 35 -11.51 -13.32 25.31
CA MET A 35 -12.30 -12.28 25.98
C MET A 35 -13.23 -11.54 25.02
N ASP A 36 -13.08 -11.71 23.70
CA ASP A 36 -14.01 -11.17 22.71
C ASP A 36 -15.24 -12.09 22.58
N GLY A 37 -16.43 -11.52 22.69
CA GLY A 37 -17.70 -12.25 22.59
C GLY A 37 -17.98 -12.88 21.22
N PHE A 38 -17.16 -12.62 20.21
CA PHE A 38 -17.20 -13.24 18.88
C PHE A 38 -16.05 -14.23 18.64
N SER A 39 -15.30 -14.59 19.70
CA SER A 39 -14.33 -15.67 19.64
C SER A 39 -14.97 -16.97 19.17
N PRO A 40 -14.26 -17.79 18.36
CA PRO A 40 -14.69 -19.18 18.15
C PRO A 40 -14.80 -19.91 19.51
N GLU A 41 -15.84 -20.72 19.67
CA GLU A 41 -16.24 -21.30 20.97
C GLU A 41 -15.24 -22.32 21.53
N ASN A 42 -14.33 -22.85 20.70
CA ASN A 42 -13.42 -23.91 21.12
C ASN A 42 -12.02 -23.41 21.51
N LEU A 43 -11.83 -23.22 22.82
CA LEU A 43 -10.57 -22.84 23.46
C LEU A 43 -9.38 -23.72 23.07
N VAL A 44 -9.63 -25.03 22.96
CA VAL A 44 -8.60 -26.03 22.71
C VAL A 44 -8.04 -25.87 21.30
N ASP A 45 -8.90 -25.53 20.35
CA ASP A 45 -8.51 -25.31 18.96
C ASP A 45 -7.64 -24.06 18.85
N ILE A 46 -7.98 -22.97 19.55
CA ILE A 46 -7.19 -21.73 19.57
C ILE A 46 -5.81 -21.98 20.20
N LEU A 47 -5.75 -22.73 21.30
CA LEU A 47 -4.47 -23.05 21.98
C LEU A 47 -3.53 -23.87 21.09
N GLN A 48 -4.09 -24.78 20.29
CA GLN A 48 -3.36 -25.62 19.34
C GLN A 48 -3.13 -24.95 17.98
N SER A 49 -3.76 -23.79 17.74
CA SER A 49 -3.69 -23.09 16.46
C SER A 49 -2.29 -22.61 16.12
N SER A 50 -1.96 -22.58 14.84
CA SER A 50 -0.71 -21.99 14.36
C SER A 50 -0.64 -20.49 14.67
N ASP A 51 0.57 -19.92 14.78
CA ASP A 51 0.72 -18.46 14.99
C ASP A 51 0.06 -17.64 13.88
N THR A 52 0.06 -18.14 12.64
CA THR A 52 -0.62 -17.48 11.51
C THR A 52 -2.14 -17.43 11.71
N MET A 53 -2.75 -18.51 12.21
CA MET A 53 -4.19 -18.55 12.51
C MET A 53 -4.56 -17.59 13.64
N ILE A 54 -3.70 -17.43 14.64
CA ILE A 54 -3.94 -16.47 15.73
C ILE A 54 -3.83 -15.02 15.24
N ILE A 55 -2.84 -14.72 14.38
CA ILE A 55 -2.71 -13.39 13.74
C ILE A 55 -3.96 -13.09 12.90
N ASP A 56 -4.40 -14.05 12.10
CA ASP A 56 -5.61 -13.93 11.28
C ASP A 56 -6.87 -13.71 12.14
N ALA A 57 -7.07 -14.52 13.19
CA ALA A 57 -8.18 -14.36 14.11
C ALA A 57 -8.21 -12.99 14.81
N LEU A 58 -7.05 -12.50 15.27
CA LEU A 58 -6.95 -11.14 15.83
C LEU A 58 -7.34 -10.08 14.80
N ALA A 59 -6.85 -10.19 13.57
CA ALA A 59 -7.12 -9.23 12.50
C ALA A 59 -8.61 -9.22 12.10
N GLN A 60 -9.23 -10.39 11.96
CA GLN A 60 -10.66 -10.54 11.68
C GLN A 60 -11.53 -9.95 12.80
N LEU A 61 -11.08 -10.05 14.06
CA LEU A 61 -11.76 -9.44 15.21
C LEU A 61 -11.48 -7.93 15.36
N GLY A 62 -10.65 -7.35 14.50
CA GLY A 62 -10.31 -5.92 14.50
C GLY A 62 -9.20 -5.50 15.47
N TYR A 63 -8.47 -6.46 16.03
CA TYR A 63 -7.32 -6.25 16.92
C TYR A 63 -6.01 -6.12 16.11
N TYR A 64 -5.98 -5.15 15.19
CA TYR A 64 -4.90 -5.01 14.21
C TYR A 64 -3.53 -4.74 14.85
N GLU A 65 -3.46 -3.88 15.86
CA GLU A 65 -2.19 -3.56 16.54
C GLU A 65 -1.61 -4.81 17.22
N GLN A 66 -2.45 -5.58 17.91
CA GLN A 66 -2.05 -6.84 18.54
C GLN A 66 -1.61 -7.88 17.50
N ALA A 67 -2.31 -7.98 16.37
CA ALA A 67 -1.94 -8.86 15.27
C ALA A 67 -0.57 -8.49 14.68
N ILE A 68 -0.34 -7.19 14.45
CA ILE A 68 0.91 -6.64 13.93
C ILE A 68 2.07 -6.88 14.90
N ASP A 69 1.88 -6.60 16.19
CA ASP A 69 2.93 -6.78 17.18
C ASP A 69 3.27 -8.25 17.40
N PHE A 70 2.28 -9.14 17.35
CA PHE A 70 2.53 -10.57 17.37
C PHE A 70 3.32 -11.02 16.13
N ALA A 71 3.00 -10.52 14.94
CA ALA A 71 3.76 -10.76 13.72
C ALA A 71 5.22 -10.25 13.83
N LYS A 72 5.46 -9.07 14.43
CA LYS A 72 6.82 -8.55 14.69
C LYS A 72 7.61 -9.47 15.61
N CYS A 73 7.03 -9.90 16.73
CA CYS A 73 7.70 -10.81 17.65
C CYS A 73 8.03 -12.17 17.00
N LYS A 74 7.14 -12.67 16.13
CA LYS A 74 7.39 -13.89 15.35
C LYS A 74 8.56 -13.72 14.38
N ARG A 75 8.68 -12.56 13.73
CA ARG A 75 9.81 -12.22 12.85
C ARG A 75 11.12 -12.19 13.62
N MET A 76 11.14 -11.54 14.79
CA MET A 76 12.31 -11.45 15.67
C MET A 76 12.77 -12.84 16.12
N ASN A 77 11.85 -13.70 16.55
CA ASN A 77 12.21 -15.03 17.02
C ASN A 77 12.81 -15.92 15.91
N LYS A 78 12.43 -15.68 14.66
CA LYS A 78 12.98 -16.38 13.50
C LYS A 78 14.26 -15.73 12.94
N ASN A 79 14.87 -14.76 13.65
CA ASN A 79 16.00 -13.96 13.16
C ASN A 79 15.77 -13.34 11.77
N GLY A 80 14.53 -12.94 11.47
CA GLY A 80 14.18 -12.43 10.14
C GLY A 80 14.23 -13.49 9.02
N ALA A 81 14.03 -14.77 9.35
CA ALA A 81 14.01 -15.83 8.35
C ALA A 81 13.01 -15.53 7.24
N LYS A 82 13.51 -15.55 6.00
CA LYS A 82 12.71 -15.41 4.80
C LYS A 82 12.23 -16.79 4.35
N LEU A 83 11.00 -17.15 4.69
CA LEU A 83 10.40 -18.38 4.16
C LEU A 83 10.11 -18.14 2.67
N GLN A 84 10.62 -19.00 1.79
CA GLN A 84 10.46 -18.85 0.33
C GLN A 84 10.98 -17.50 -0.24
N GLY A 85 11.88 -16.82 0.48
CA GLY A 85 12.42 -15.51 0.05
C GLY A 85 11.58 -14.31 0.46
N ARG A 86 10.38 -14.49 1.03
CA ARG A 86 9.57 -13.41 1.62
C ARG A 86 9.69 -13.36 3.14
N ASP A 87 9.65 -12.14 3.67
CA ASP A 87 9.69 -11.90 5.11
C ASP A 87 8.33 -12.26 5.72
N VAL A 88 8.34 -13.10 6.76
CA VAL A 88 7.11 -13.56 7.45
C VAL A 88 6.28 -12.40 7.98
N PHE A 89 6.92 -11.29 8.34
CA PHE A 89 6.22 -10.09 8.76
C PHE A 89 5.54 -9.38 7.59
N ASP A 90 6.19 -9.32 6.43
CA ASP A 90 5.63 -8.64 5.26
C ASP A 90 4.40 -9.39 4.75
N ASP A 91 4.44 -10.73 4.72
CA ASP A 91 3.27 -11.55 4.38
C ASP A 91 2.12 -11.34 5.39
N ALA A 92 2.43 -11.27 6.68
CA ALA A 92 1.43 -11.03 7.72
C ALA A 92 0.80 -9.63 7.60
N ILE A 93 1.61 -8.59 7.37
CA ILE A 93 1.10 -7.22 7.16
C ILE A 93 0.25 -7.15 5.90
N SER A 94 0.71 -7.75 4.80
CA SER A 94 -0.06 -7.80 3.55
C SER A 94 -1.42 -8.44 3.77
N HIS A 95 -1.47 -9.60 4.43
CA HIS A 95 -2.72 -10.29 4.79
C HIS A 95 -3.63 -9.40 5.65
N ILE A 96 -3.11 -8.80 6.71
CA ILE A 96 -3.89 -7.92 7.61
C ILE A 96 -4.49 -6.74 6.84
N LEU A 97 -3.71 -6.09 5.99
CA LEU A 97 -4.17 -4.90 5.27
C LEU A 97 -5.12 -5.26 4.12
N CYS A 98 -4.80 -6.28 3.33
CA CYS A 98 -5.54 -6.63 2.11
C CYS A 98 -6.80 -7.46 2.39
N GLU A 99 -6.73 -8.46 3.28
CA GLU A 99 -7.82 -9.42 3.51
C GLU A 99 -8.74 -9.02 4.66
N CYS A 100 -8.26 -8.21 5.62
CA CYS A 100 -9.06 -7.81 6.79
C CYS A 100 -9.45 -6.33 6.74
N LEU A 101 -8.46 -5.43 6.64
CA LEU A 101 -8.69 -3.99 6.79
C LEU A 101 -9.26 -3.33 5.53
N ALA A 102 -8.81 -3.69 4.33
CA ALA A 102 -9.34 -3.15 3.08
C ALA A 102 -10.84 -3.49 2.89
N PRO A 103 -11.32 -4.72 3.14
CA PRO A 103 -12.75 -5.02 3.14
C PRO A 103 -13.51 -4.18 4.16
N ALA A 104 -12.99 -4.01 5.37
CA ALA A 104 -13.62 -3.15 6.38
C ALA A 104 -13.72 -1.67 5.94
N ALA A 105 -12.73 -1.18 5.20
CA ALA A 105 -12.74 0.17 4.63
C ALA A 105 -13.73 0.32 3.46
N MET A 106 -13.92 -0.74 2.66
CA MET A 106 -14.74 -0.73 1.44
C MET A 106 -16.21 -1.09 1.67
N GLN A 107 -16.51 -2.13 2.46
CA GLN A 107 -17.86 -2.70 2.67
C GLN A 107 -18.89 -1.70 3.20
N LEU A 108 -18.43 -0.60 3.81
CA LEU A 108 -19.28 0.40 4.45
C LEU A 108 -19.49 1.66 3.60
N SER A 109 -18.88 1.71 2.42
CA SER A 109 -19.07 2.77 1.42
C SER A 109 -20.15 2.43 0.38
N THR A 110 -20.45 1.13 0.19
CA THR A 110 -21.48 0.64 -0.73
C THR A 110 -22.81 0.48 0.01
N VAL A 111 -23.67 1.50 -0.09
CA VAL A 111 -24.91 1.72 0.70
C VAL A 111 -26.02 0.63 0.53
N ASN A 112 -25.81 -0.46 -0.21
CA ASN A 112 -26.91 -1.33 -0.65
C ASN A 112 -26.95 -2.77 -0.09
N ARG A 113 -26.16 -3.14 0.92
CA ARG A 113 -26.35 -4.45 1.59
C ARG A 113 -27.33 -4.32 2.76
N SER A 114 -28.40 -5.11 2.66
CA SER A 114 -29.58 -5.16 3.54
C SER A 114 -29.27 -4.90 5.02
N GLU A 115 -30.10 -4.05 5.64
CA GLU A 115 -30.09 -3.60 7.04
C GLU A 115 -30.26 -4.72 8.11
N GLY A 116 -30.00 -5.99 7.79
CA GLY A 116 -30.22 -7.15 8.65
C GLY A 116 -29.01 -7.67 9.44
N GLU A 117 -27.76 -7.31 9.09
CA GLU A 117 -26.54 -7.91 9.70
C GLU A 117 -25.67 -6.90 10.49
N GLY A 118 -26.21 -5.71 10.80
CA GLY A 118 -25.47 -4.57 11.36
C GLY A 118 -24.89 -4.72 12.78
N LEU A 119 -25.01 -5.88 13.43
CA LEU A 119 -24.54 -6.11 14.80
C LEU A 119 -23.18 -6.84 14.90
N HIS A 120 -22.63 -7.34 13.78
CA HIS A 120 -21.47 -8.23 13.80
C HIS A 120 -20.26 -7.78 12.97
N THR A 121 -20.34 -6.63 12.30
CA THR A 121 -19.24 -6.13 11.46
C THR A 121 -18.07 -5.65 12.32
N ARG A 122 -16.97 -6.40 12.30
CA ARG A 122 -15.66 -5.99 12.82
C ARG A 122 -14.87 -5.25 11.74
N PRO A 123 -13.98 -4.31 12.10
CA PRO A 123 -13.66 -3.83 13.45
C PRO A 123 -14.79 -2.94 14.01
N THR A 124 -14.93 -2.90 15.34
CA THR A 124 -15.89 -1.99 15.98
C THR A 124 -15.44 -0.53 15.87
N LEU A 125 -16.41 0.40 15.92
CA LEU A 125 -16.11 1.83 15.91
C LEU A 125 -15.23 2.23 17.12
N LYS A 126 -15.43 1.59 18.28
CA LYS A 126 -14.60 1.81 19.48
C LYS A 126 -13.15 1.38 19.25
N GLN A 127 -12.92 0.19 18.66
CA GLN A 127 -11.57 -0.28 18.31
C GLN A 127 -10.88 0.70 17.35
N LEU A 128 -11.58 1.13 16.29
CA LEU A 128 -11.02 2.09 15.33
C LEU A 128 -10.72 3.45 15.97
N ARG A 129 -11.62 3.99 16.80
CA ARG A 129 -11.38 5.26 17.50
C ARG A 129 -10.21 5.18 18.48
N LEU A 130 -10.00 4.05 19.15
CA LEU A 130 -8.83 3.85 20.01
C LEU A 130 -7.53 3.86 19.20
N LEU A 131 -7.51 3.18 18.05
CA LEU A 131 -6.32 3.11 17.18
C LEU A 131 -6.00 4.45 16.50
N VAL A 132 -7.01 5.26 16.18
CA VAL A 132 -6.84 6.56 15.51
C VAL A 132 -6.69 7.72 16.52
N GLY A 133 -7.27 7.59 17.71
CA GLY A 133 -7.46 8.67 18.68
C GLY A 133 -6.28 8.99 19.60
N ASP A 134 -5.18 8.24 19.56
CA ASP A 134 -4.06 8.36 20.51
C ASP A 134 -3.10 9.54 20.23
N GLY A 135 -3.61 10.64 19.64
CA GLY A 135 -2.89 11.91 19.50
C GLY A 135 -1.72 11.93 18.52
N ARG A 136 -1.49 10.86 17.75
CA ARG A 136 -0.34 10.74 16.81
C ARG A 136 -0.55 11.33 15.42
N LEU A 137 -1.65 12.05 15.14
CA LEU A 137 -1.91 12.53 13.78
C LEU A 137 -2.32 14.01 13.67
N PRO A 138 -1.84 14.70 12.63
CA PRO A 138 -2.35 16.00 12.23
C PRO A 138 -3.76 15.86 11.64
N LYS A 139 -4.64 16.80 12.01
CA LYS A 139 -5.93 17.02 11.34
C LYS A 139 -5.66 17.45 9.89
N ALA A 140 -5.61 16.50 8.97
CA ALA A 140 -5.51 16.80 7.54
C ALA A 140 -6.23 15.73 6.71
N CYS A 141 -7.52 15.94 6.47
CA CYS A 141 -8.16 15.77 5.16
C CYS A 141 -9.66 16.11 5.24
N ASP A 142 -10.00 17.30 4.78
CA ASP A 142 -11.38 17.81 4.64
C ASP A 142 -12.01 17.47 3.26
N SER A 143 -11.61 16.39 2.57
CA SER A 143 -12.05 16.21 1.17
C SER A 143 -12.63 14.85 0.76
N TRP A 144 -12.85 13.90 1.67
CA TRP A 144 -13.62 12.70 1.33
C TRP A 144 -14.75 12.49 2.35
N GLN A 145 -15.93 12.96 1.92
CA GLN A 145 -17.26 12.82 2.51
C GLN A 145 -17.60 13.74 3.70
N THR A 146 -18.17 14.89 3.30
CA THR A 146 -18.84 15.92 4.08
C THR A 146 -19.77 15.34 5.16
N GLU A 147 -19.60 15.82 6.40
CA GLU A 147 -20.48 15.68 7.57
C GLU A 147 -21.32 14.40 7.63
N CYS A 148 -20.70 13.27 7.97
CA CYS A 148 -21.45 12.03 8.06
C CYS A 148 -22.10 11.81 9.42
N LYS A 149 -23.44 11.71 9.43
CA LYS A 149 -24.25 11.41 10.62
C LYS A 149 -24.46 9.92 10.88
N GLN A 150 -23.92 9.03 10.03
CA GLN A 150 -24.14 7.58 10.12
C GLN A 150 -22.90 6.83 10.67
N PRO A 151 -23.07 5.94 11.67
CA PRO A 151 -21.96 5.24 12.32
C PRO A 151 -21.23 4.23 11.42
N SER A 152 -21.89 3.74 10.36
CA SER A 152 -21.29 2.87 9.34
C SER A 152 -20.25 3.60 8.51
N LEU A 153 -20.56 4.82 8.05
CA LEU A 153 -19.66 5.61 7.23
C LEU A 153 -18.50 6.19 8.04
N GLU A 154 -18.74 6.58 9.30
CA GLU A 154 -17.65 6.94 10.22
C GLU A 154 -16.66 5.77 10.41
N ARG A 155 -17.18 4.54 10.53
CA ARG A 155 -16.35 3.33 10.64
C ARG A 155 -15.55 3.08 9.36
N ALA A 156 -16.18 3.20 8.19
CA ALA A 156 -15.50 3.10 6.89
C ALA A 156 -14.33 4.10 6.81
N HIS A 157 -14.60 5.35 7.18
CA HIS A 157 -13.62 6.43 7.16
C HIS A 157 -12.46 6.18 8.11
N LEU A 158 -12.72 5.73 9.35
CA LEU A 158 -11.66 5.40 10.29
C LEU A 158 -10.84 4.18 9.84
N ALA A 159 -11.48 3.16 9.25
CA ALA A 159 -10.80 1.99 8.70
C ALA A 159 -9.91 2.36 7.51
N MET A 160 -10.39 3.22 6.59
CA MET A 160 -9.60 3.74 5.48
C MET A 160 -8.41 4.57 5.97
N ASN A 161 -8.60 5.39 7.01
CA ASN A 161 -7.50 6.12 7.63
C ASN A 161 -6.47 5.19 8.26
N LEU A 162 -6.91 4.12 8.94
CA LEU A 162 -6.02 3.12 9.51
C LEU A 162 -5.24 2.38 8.42
N LEU A 163 -5.90 2.03 7.31
CA LEU A 163 -5.29 1.42 6.14
C LEU A 163 -4.18 2.32 5.57
N ARG A 164 -4.45 3.63 5.45
CA ARG A 164 -3.43 4.62 5.06
C ARG A 164 -2.23 4.60 6.00
N ILE A 165 -2.46 4.75 7.31
CA ILE A 165 -1.40 4.85 8.31
C ILE A 165 -0.49 3.61 8.27
N TYR A 166 -1.07 2.41 8.24
CA TYR A 166 -0.27 1.19 8.19
C TYR A 166 0.40 0.98 6.84
N THR A 167 -0.24 1.33 5.74
CA THR A 167 0.40 1.28 4.42
C THR A 167 1.59 2.22 4.38
N GLU A 168 1.46 3.47 4.82
CA GLU A 168 2.57 4.44 4.88
C GLU A 168 3.68 3.99 5.82
N MET A 169 3.34 3.40 6.97
CA MET A 169 4.31 2.96 7.98
C MET A 169 5.12 1.74 7.56
N TYR A 170 4.51 0.80 6.82
CA TYR A 170 5.12 -0.50 6.50
C TYR A 170 5.53 -0.64 5.04
N SER A 171 5.10 0.26 4.15
CA SER A 171 5.61 0.33 2.78
C SER A 171 7.05 0.81 2.77
N ASN A 172 7.87 0.18 1.92
CA ASN A 172 9.21 0.66 1.62
C ASN A 172 9.48 0.42 0.12
N GLU A 173 10.57 0.99 -0.40
CA GLU A 173 10.92 0.91 -1.82
C GLU A 173 11.12 -0.53 -2.33
N ALA A 174 11.45 -1.46 -1.43
CA ALA A 174 11.67 -2.87 -1.75
C ALA A 174 10.40 -3.74 -1.61
N LYS A 175 9.31 -3.21 -1.05
CA LYS A 175 8.09 -3.95 -0.70
C LYS A 175 6.94 -3.56 -1.61
N THR A 176 6.22 -4.58 -2.07
CA THR A 176 5.04 -4.45 -2.93
C THR A 176 3.76 -4.11 -2.17
N LEU A 177 3.83 -3.83 -0.87
CA LEU A 177 2.66 -3.69 0.00
C LEU A 177 1.65 -2.64 -0.50
N ALA A 178 2.11 -1.45 -0.90
CA ALA A 178 1.21 -0.42 -1.42
C ALA A 178 0.49 -0.85 -2.72
N ILE A 179 1.18 -1.60 -3.58
CA ILE A 179 0.58 -2.18 -4.81
C ILE A 179 -0.41 -3.28 -4.45
N GLU A 180 -0.11 -4.12 -3.46
CA GLU A 180 -1.01 -5.17 -2.99
C GLU A 180 -2.30 -4.59 -2.38
N VAL A 181 -2.18 -3.53 -1.58
CA VAL A 181 -3.33 -2.79 -1.05
C VAL A 181 -4.14 -2.13 -2.18
N ALA A 182 -3.47 -1.54 -3.17
CA ALA A 182 -4.15 -0.97 -4.34
C ALA A 182 -4.94 -2.05 -5.11
N ARG A 183 -4.32 -3.21 -5.34
CA ARG A 183 -4.96 -4.36 -5.96
C ARG A 183 -6.20 -4.78 -5.17
N ALA A 184 -6.07 -4.98 -3.87
CA ALA A 184 -7.18 -5.39 -3.00
C ALA A 184 -8.35 -4.39 -3.07
N LEU A 185 -8.07 -3.08 -3.05
CA LEU A 185 -9.11 -2.06 -3.17
C LEU A 185 -9.82 -2.09 -4.54
N LEU A 186 -9.09 -2.32 -5.63
CA LEU A 186 -9.67 -2.43 -6.97
C LEU A 186 -10.53 -3.70 -7.14
N GLU A 187 -10.10 -4.82 -6.57
CA GLU A 187 -10.87 -6.07 -6.54
C GLU A 187 -12.17 -5.91 -5.75
N LEU A 188 -12.08 -5.32 -4.56
CA LEU A 188 -13.24 -5.05 -3.70
C LEU A 188 -14.20 -4.01 -4.31
N GLY A 189 -13.66 -3.05 -5.06
CA GLY A 189 -14.43 -2.00 -5.74
C GLY A 189 -15.03 -2.41 -7.09
N GLU A 190 -15.03 -3.70 -7.42
CA GLU A 190 -15.53 -4.25 -8.70
C GLU A 190 -14.96 -3.51 -9.93
N LYS A 191 -13.70 -3.06 -9.86
CA LYS A 191 -13.01 -2.29 -10.91
C LYS A 191 -13.66 -0.94 -11.28
N ARG A 192 -14.54 -0.39 -10.43
CA ARG A 192 -15.23 0.90 -10.67
C ARG A 192 -14.76 2.01 -9.75
N VAL A 193 -13.98 1.67 -8.72
CA VAL A 193 -13.54 2.61 -7.69
C VAL A 193 -12.17 3.15 -8.06
N LYS A 194 -12.05 4.47 -8.16
CA LYS A 194 -10.75 5.15 -8.29
C LYS A 194 -9.94 4.96 -7.01
N LEU A 195 -8.64 4.69 -7.17
CA LEU A 195 -7.75 4.57 -6.02
C LEU A 195 -7.65 5.89 -5.25
N PRO A 196 -7.57 5.85 -3.90
CA PRO A 196 -7.34 7.04 -3.10
C PRO A 196 -6.04 7.76 -3.48
N SER A 197 -6.07 9.08 -3.54
CA SER A 197 -4.92 9.90 -3.95
C SER A 197 -3.69 9.72 -3.05
N TRP A 198 -3.89 9.45 -1.76
CA TRP A 198 -2.79 9.14 -0.83
C TRP A 198 -2.06 7.86 -1.25
N LEU A 199 -2.78 6.83 -1.70
CA LEU A 199 -2.19 5.54 -2.07
C LEU A 199 -1.39 5.67 -3.37
N THR A 200 -1.94 6.39 -4.35
CA THR A 200 -1.22 6.76 -5.57
C THR A 200 0.05 7.55 -5.24
N SER A 201 0.00 8.46 -4.27
CA SER A 201 1.17 9.24 -3.84
C SER A 201 2.24 8.37 -3.18
N VAL A 202 1.83 7.43 -2.31
CA VAL A 202 2.73 6.46 -1.68
C VAL A 202 3.41 5.57 -2.72
N ILE A 203 2.64 5.03 -3.67
CA ILE A 203 3.17 4.15 -4.73
C ILE A 203 4.14 4.91 -5.65
N LEU A 204 3.87 6.18 -5.93
CA LEU A 204 4.74 7.04 -6.72
C LEU A 204 5.95 7.58 -5.93
N GLY A 205 6.09 7.25 -4.65
CA GLY A 205 7.18 7.74 -3.80
C GLY A 205 7.12 9.25 -3.55
N LYS A 206 5.95 9.88 -3.70
CA LYS A 206 5.77 11.31 -3.39
C LYS A 206 5.67 11.47 -1.88
N SER A 207 6.74 11.96 -1.25
CA SER A 207 6.77 12.22 0.19
C SER A 207 5.72 13.27 0.59
N ILE A 208 4.88 12.92 1.57
CA ILE A 208 3.86 13.81 2.15
C ILE A 208 4.51 14.96 2.95
N SER A 209 5.72 14.74 3.50
CA SER A 209 6.55 15.80 4.06
C SER A 209 7.46 16.35 2.97
N GLY A 210 7.31 17.63 2.60
CA GLY A 210 7.98 18.31 1.48
C GLY A 210 9.51 18.42 1.52
N SER A 211 10.24 17.43 2.04
CA SER A 211 11.68 17.29 1.84
C SER A 211 11.97 16.74 0.44
N SER A 212 11.92 17.65 -0.55
CA SER A 212 12.37 17.41 -1.92
C SER A 212 13.91 17.37 -1.94
N GLY A 213 14.48 16.27 -1.44
CA GLY A 213 15.91 15.98 -1.61
C GLY A 213 16.15 15.34 -2.97
N LEU A 214 17.25 15.69 -3.65
CA LEU A 214 17.67 15.14 -4.95
C LEU A 214 17.76 13.59 -5.01
N PHE A 215 17.75 12.92 -3.86
CA PHE A 215 17.77 11.45 -3.73
C PHE A 215 16.48 10.84 -3.15
N ALA A 216 15.50 11.66 -2.74
CA ALA A 216 14.21 11.19 -2.22
C ALA A 216 13.21 10.78 -3.33
N LYS A 217 13.56 11.01 -4.62
CA LYS A 217 12.73 10.69 -5.80
C LYS A 217 12.89 9.24 -6.30
N ASN A 218 13.64 8.38 -5.61
CA ASN A 218 14.14 7.11 -6.18
C ASN A 218 13.36 5.84 -5.80
N GLY A 219 12.23 5.96 -5.09
CA GLY A 219 11.55 4.81 -4.49
C GLY A 219 10.20 4.38 -5.07
N GLY A 220 9.64 5.16 -6.01
CA GLY A 220 8.30 4.93 -6.53
C GLY A 220 8.24 3.84 -7.60
N ASN A 221 7.20 3.01 -7.59
CA ASN A 221 6.97 1.97 -8.59
C ASN A 221 5.79 2.34 -9.52
N ALA A 222 5.97 3.42 -10.27
CA ALA A 222 5.01 3.89 -11.27
C ALA A 222 4.69 2.80 -12.31
N SER A 223 5.68 2.00 -12.65
CA SER A 223 5.57 0.89 -13.59
C SER A 223 4.58 -0.18 -13.14
N ALA A 224 4.63 -0.57 -11.85
CA ALA A 224 3.70 -1.55 -11.30
C ALA A 224 2.27 -0.99 -11.14
N LEU A 225 2.13 0.32 -10.86
CA LEU A 225 0.82 0.95 -10.83
C LEU A 225 0.19 1.02 -12.22
N LEU A 226 1.00 1.30 -13.25
CA LEU A 226 0.55 1.31 -14.63
C LEU A 226 0.07 -0.09 -15.06
N ASP A 227 0.85 -1.13 -14.76
CA ASP A 227 0.43 -2.53 -15.00
C ASP A 227 -0.89 -2.82 -14.30
N LEU A 228 -1.01 -2.43 -13.02
CA LEU A 228 -2.22 -2.67 -12.25
C LEU A 228 -3.44 -1.98 -12.89
N TYR A 229 -3.31 -0.75 -13.39
CA TYR A 229 -4.43 -0.11 -14.09
C TYR A 229 -4.77 -0.81 -15.41
N MET A 230 -3.77 -1.23 -16.19
CA MET A 230 -4.00 -1.97 -17.44
C MET A 230 -4.66 -3.33 -17.18
N ASP A 231 -4.19 -4.09 -16.19
CA ASP A 231 -4.73 -5.40 -15.80
C ASP A 231 -6.22 -5.33 -15.38
N TYR A 232 -6.64 -4.18 -14.83
CA TYR A 232 -8.02 -3.94 -14.39
C TYR A 232 -8.87 -3.21 -15.45
N GLY A 233 -8.31 -2.89 -16.61
CA GLY A 233 -9.00 -2.17 -17.69
C GLY A 233 -9.25 -0.69 -17.40
N LEU A 234 -8.51 -0.10 -16.45
CA LEU A 234 -8.60 1.30 -16.04
C LEU A 234 -7.72 2.20 -16.92
N TYR A 235 -7.94 2.16 -18.22
CA TYR A 235 -7.07 2.83 -19.20
C TYR A 235 -7.08 4.36 -19.11
N ILE A 236 -8.20 4.95 -18.69
CA ILE A 236 -8.28 6.41 -18.45
C ILE A 236 -7.33 6.79 -17.31
N ASP A 237 -7.42 6.10 -16.17
CA ASP A 237 -6.56 6.37 -15.01
C ASP A 237 -5.08 6.05 -15.32
N ALA A 238 -4.81 5.07 -16.19
CA ALA A 238 -3.47 4.80 -16.72
C ALA A 238 -2.91 5.96 -17.56
N CYS A 239 -3.72 6.54 -18.44
CA CYS A 239 -3.34 7.72 -19.25
C CYS A 239 -3.12 8.95 -18.37
N ASP A 240 -4.00 9.18 -17.39
CA ASP A 240 -3.89 10.30 -16.45
C ASP A 240 -2.62 10.16 -15.59
N LEU A 241 -2.34 8.94 -15.11
CA LEU A 241 -1.12 8.62 -14.38
C LEU A 241 0.12 8.96 -15.22
N LEU A 242 0.19 8.44 -16.45
CA LEU A 242 1.35 8.66 -17.31
C LEU A 242 1.51 10.14 -17.66
N SER A 243 0.41 10.83 -17.98
CA SER A 243 0.40 12.27 -18.22
C SER A 243 0.95 13.04 -17.01
N SER A 244 0.50 12.68 -15.79
CA SER A 244 0.98 13.32 -14.56
C SER A 244 2.47 13.06 -14.29
N ILE A 245 2.97 11.87 -14.65
CA ILE A 245 4.39 11.52 -14.54
C ILE A 245 5.19 12.31 -15.56
N LEU A 246 4.75 12.38 -16.81
CA LEU A 246 5.43 13.06 -17.92
C LEU A 246 5.50 14.58 -17.74
N ILE A 247 4.39 15.18 -17.29
CA ILE A 247 4.30 16.62 -17.02
C ILE A 247 5.07 16.97 -15.75
N GLY A 248 4.95 16.13 -14.70
CA GLY A 248 5.54 16.34 -13.38
C GLY A 248 5.32 17.75 -12.80
N ASP A 249 6.20 18.18 -11.89
CA ASP A 249 6.23 19.59 -11.48
C ASP A 249 6.90 20.39 -12.61
N GLU A 250 6.07 20.98 -13.49
CA GLU A 250 6.50 21.66 -14.71
C GLU A 250 7.62 22.68 -14.43
N THR A 251 7.54 23.33 -13.27
CA THR A 251 8.50 24.36 -12.87
C THR A 251 9.87 23.80 -12.51
N GLU A 252 9.97 22.62 -11.92
CA GLU A 252 11.24 21.94 -11.66
C GLU A 252 11.82 21.29 -12.92
N ARG A 253 10.96 20.69 -13.75
CA ARG A 253 11.39 19.98 -14.96
C ARG A 253 11.94 20.90 -16.03
N GLN A 254 11.32 22.06 -16.23
CA GLN A 254 11.84 23.06 -17.17
C GLN A 254 13.17 23.65 -16.69
N LYS A 255 13.33 23.86 -15.37
CA LYS A 255 14.59 24.37 -14.79
C LYS A 255 15.74 23.36 -14.88
N ASN A 256 15.44 22.06 -14.80
CA ASN A 256 16.42 20.99 -14.85
C ASN A 256 16.58 20.34 -16.24
N ALA A 257 15.90 20.86 -17.27
CA ALA A 257 15.87 20.25 -18.60
C ALA A 257 17.27 20.08 -19.21
N THR A 258 18.20 21.00 -18.98
CA THR A 258 19.57 20.96 -19.53
C THR A 258 20.52 19.99 -18.80
N ASN A 259 20.17 19.54 -17.59
CA ASN A 259 21.00 18.67 -16.75
C ASN A 259 20.50 17.21 -16.71
N ARG A 260 19.47 16.89 -17.49
CA ARG A 260 18.85 15.57 -17.47
C ARG A 260 19.65 14.61 -18.36
N LEU A 261 20.04 13.47 -17.81
CA LEU A 261 20.64 12.41 -18.63
C LEU A 261 19.53 11.73 -19.43
N PRO A 262 19.72 11.46 -20.73
CA PRO A 262 18.77 10.69 -21.49
C PRO A 262 18.68 9.28 -20.90
N GLU A 263 17.53 8.95 -20.34
CA GLU A 263 17.26 7.64 -19.75
C GLU A 263 17.16 6.59 -20.88
N LYS A 264 18.04 5.59 -20.85
CA LYS A 264 18.05 4.52 -21.86
C LYS A 264 16.86 3.59 -21.65
N GLY A 265 15.82 3.73 -22.46
CA GLY A 265 14.71 2.78 -22.53
C GLY A 265 13.59 2.98 -21.51
N TYR A 266 13.67 4.02 -20.68
CA TYR A 266 12.66 4.36 -19.68
C TYR A 266 12.29 5.84 -19.80
N VAL A 267 11.03 6.15 -19.50
CA VAL A 267 10.54 7.50 -19.25
C VAL A 267 10.21 7.58 -17.77
N ASP A 268 11.10 8.15 -16.98
CA ASP A 268 10.85 8.46 -15.57
C ASP A 268 10.34 7.22 -14.82
N PHE A 269 11.08 6.12 -14.94
CA PHE A 269 10.79 4.80 -14.36
C PHE A 269 9.65 3.99 -15.04
N VAL A 270 9.11 4.44 -16.17
CA VAL A 270 8.16 3.67 -17.00
C VAL A 270 8.83 3.19 -18.29
N PRO A 271 8.94 1.88 -18.55
CA PRO A 271 9.46 1.35 -19.82
C PRO A 271 8.61 1.78 -21.03
N TYR A 272 9.25 2.10 -22.16
CA TYR A 272 8.54 2.44 -23.41
C TYR A 272 7.57 1.34 -23.85
N GLU A 273 7.97 0.08 -23.70
CA GLU A 273 7.13 -1.08 -24.02
C GLU A 273 5.76 -1.02 -23.32
N LYS A 274 5.70 -0.51 -22.09
CA LYS A 274 4.42 -0.39 -21.36
C LYS A 274 3.56 0.75 -21.89
N ILE A 275 4.18 1.83 -22.36
CA ILE A 275 3.48 2.94 -23.01
C ILE A 275 2.90 2.46 -24.34
N ASP A 276 3.68 1.70 -25.11
CA ASP A 276 3.23 1.09 -26.37
C ASP A 276 2.11 0.08 -26.14
N ASN A 277 2.20 -0.76 -25.10
CA ASN A 277 1.15 -1.70 -24.74
C ASN A 277 -0.16 -1.00 -24.33
N LEU A 278 -0.07 0.08 -23.55
CA LEU A 278 -1.21 0.92 -23.21
C LEU A 278 -1.86 1.49 -24.48
N TRP A 279 -1.04 2.01 -25.39
CA TRP A 279 -1.51 2.57 -26.65
C TRP A 279 -2.24 1.55 -27.52
N ASN A 280 -1.64 0.38 -27.71
CA ASN A 280 -2.21 -0.71 -28.49
C ASN A 280 -3.54 -1.18 -27.89
N SER A 281 -3.60 -1.32 -26.55
CA SER A 281 -4.83 -1.71 -25.84
C SER A 281 -5.97 -0.70 -26.07
N ILE A 282 -5.67 0.60 -26.04
CA ILE A 282 -6.66 1.66 -26.31
C ILE A 282 -7.11 1.60 -27.78
N GLU A 283 -6.20 1.36 -28.71
CA GLU A 283 -6.54 1.26 -30.13
C GLU A 283 -7.44 0.04 -30.41
N GLU A 284 -7.18 -1.10 -29.79
CA GLU A 284 -8.03 -2.29 -29.87
C GLU A 284 -9.44 -2.00 -29.34
N LEU A 285 -9.55 -1.40 -28.15
CA LEU A 285 -10.85 -1.04 -27.57
C LEU A 285 -11.63 -0.02 -28.39
N SER A 286 -10.92 0.90 -29.07
CA SER A 286 -11.56 1.88 -29.95
C SER A 286 -12.23 1.23 -31.17
N LYS A 287 -11.75 0.05 -31.60
CA LYS A 287 -12.34 -0.71 -32.72
C LYS A 287 -13.59 -1.48 -32.29
N GLU A 288 -13.73 -1.80 -31.00
CA GLU A 288 -14.82 -2.62 -30.44
C GLU A 288 -16.13 -1.84 -30.13
N HIS A 289 -16.21 -0.53 -30.43
CA HIS A 289 -17.43 0.30 -30.36
C HIS A 289 -18.16 0.33 -29.00
N MET A 290 -17.46 0.78 -27.94
CA MET A 290 -18.08 1.10 -26.64
C MET A 290 -18.42 2.61 -26.55
N GLU A 291 -19.67 2.99 -26.81
CA GLU A 291 -20.04 4.40 -27.12
C GLU A 291 -19.89 5.44 -25.99
N LYS A 292 -19.95 5.07 -24.69
CA LYS A 292 -20.01 6.08 -23.61
C LYS A 292 -18.67 6.44 -22.97
N ASP A 293 -17.74 5.50 -22.88
CA ASP A 293 -16.44 5.72 -22.24
C ASP A 293 -15.32 6.01 -23.26
N LEU A 294 -15.61 5.80 -24.55
CA LEU A 294 -14.63 5.97 -25.63
C LEU A 294 -14.23 7.44 -25.82
N GLU A 295 -15.15 8.40 -25.72
CA GLU A 295 -14.80 9.83 -25.85
C GLU A 295 -13.84 10.28 -24.75
N GLN A 296 -14.10 9.87 -23.51
CA GLN A 296 -13.23 10.18 -22.37
C GLN A 296 -11.88 9.48 -22.49
N LEU A 297 -11.86 8.24 -22.96
CA LEU A 297 -10.64 7.50 -23.21
C LEU A 297 -9.77 8.14 -24.29
N LEU A 298 -10.38 8.55 -25.41
CA LEU A 298 -9.66 9.25 -26.49
C LEU A 298 -9.16 10.63 -26.04
N LEU A 299 -9.94 11.33 -25.20
CA LEU A 299 -9.47 12.57 -24.59
C LEU A 299 -8.24 12.33 -23.70
N ALA A 300 -8.30 11.36 -22.79
CA ALA A 300 -7.19 11.02 -21.91
C ALA A 300 -5.94 10.58 -22.71
N ARG A 301 -6.13 9.78 -23.76
CA ARG A 301 -5.07 9.44 -24.70
C ARG A 301 -4.47 10.67 -25.38
N SER A 302 -5.28 11.60 -25.86
CA SER A 302 -4.77 12.83 -26.50
C SER A 302 -3.96 13.69 -25.54
N GLN A 303 -4.33 13.73 -24.26
CA GLN A 303 -3.57 14.44 -23.23
C GLN A 303 -2.22 13.75 -22.97
N MET A 304 -2.22 12.43 -22.94
CA MET A 304 -0.99 11.63 -22.85
C MET A 304 -0.07 11.86 -24.05
N GLU A 305 -0.62 11.94 -25.27
CA GLU A 305 0.12 12.27 -26.49
C GLU A 305 0.81 13.63 -26.40
N VAL A 306 0.07 14.67 -25.99
CA VAL A 306 0.60 16.02 -25.78
C VAL A 306 1.68 16.02 -24.70
N ALA A 307 1.49 15.27 -23.61
CA ALA A 307 2.46 15.14 -22.55
C ALA A 307 3.75 14.45 -23.02
N LEU A 308 3.64 13.41 -23.84
CA LEU A 308 4.78 12.71 -24.46
C LEU A 308 5.54 13.64 -25.40
N GLU A 309 4.85 14.35 -26.28
CA GLU A 309 5.48 15.29 -27.21
C GLU A 309 6.26 16.38 -26.45
N LYS A 310 5.65 16.95 -25.41
CA LYS A 310 6.31 17.93 -24.53
C LYS A 310 7.54 17.33 -23.85
N TYR A 311 7.45 16.10 -23.35
CA TYR A 311 8.57 15.38 -22.75
C TYR A 311 9.71 15.17 -23.74
N TYR A 312 9.43 14.70 -24.95
CA TYR A 312 10.44 14.50 -26.00
C TYR A 312 11.11 15.81 -26.42
N ASN A 313 10.35 16.90 -26.50
CA ASN A 313 10.91 18.22 -26.80
C ASN A 313 11.88 18.69 -25.70
N LEU A 314 11.52 18.49 -24.42
CA LEU A 314 12.43 18.79 -23.31
C LEU A 314 13.69 17.91 -23.35
N MET A 315 13.57 16.64 -23.72
CA MET A 315 14.69 15.73 -23.89
C MET A 315 15.64 16.15 -25.01
N LYS A 316 15.12 16.61 -26.15
CA LYS A 316 15.95 17.16 -27.24
C LYS A 316 16.76 18.38 -26.79
N VAL A 317 16.14 19.29 -26.03
CA VAL A 317 16.83 20.45 -25.45
C VAL A 317 17.94 20.00 -24.48
N SER A 318 17.68 18.94 -23.71
CA SER A 318 18.66 18.33 -22.82
C SER A 318 19.89 17.79 -23.56
N GLU A 319 19.64 17.03 -24.62
CA GLU A 319 20.69 16.43 -25.44
C GLU A 319 21.56 17.49 -26.12
N GLN A 320 20.94 18.54 -26.65
CA GLN A 320 21.63 19.71 -27.21
C GLN A 320 22.44 20.46 -26.16
N GLY A 321 21.90 20.61 -24.95
CA GLY A 321 22.61 21.19 -23.80
C GLY A 321 23.86 20.40 -23.43
N MET A 322 23.76 19.07 -23.36
CA MET A 322 24.91 18.20 -23.08
C MET A 322 25.96 18.22 -24.21
N MET A 323 25.54 18.22 -25.47
CA MET A 323 26.46 18.34 -26.60
C MET A 323 27.22 19.67 -26.56
N SER A 324 26.53 20.76 -26.25
CA SER A 324 27.12 22.10 -26.11
C SER A 324 28.08 22.18 -24.92
N ALA A 325 27.72 21.59 -23.77
CA ALA A 325 28.59 21.52 -22.60
C ALA A 325 29.86 20.68 -22.87
N ARG A 326 29.74 19.56 -23.60
CA ARG A 326 30.88 18.74 -24.02
C ARG A 326 31.82 19.51 -24.96
N ALA A 327 31.26 20.26 -25.91
CA ALA A 327 32.04 21.08 -26.84
C ALA A 327 32.79 22.24 -26.16
N LEU A 328 32.29 22.76 -25.03
CA LEU A 328 32.97 23.79 -24.24
C LEU A 328 34.03 23.22 -23.28
N SER A 329 33.98 21.92 -23.00
CA SER A 329 34.95 21.22 -22.13
C SER A 329 36.16 20.64 -22.87
N SER A 330 36.15 20.67 -24.20
CA SER A 330 37.24 20.23 -25.10
C SER A 330 38.05 21.41 -25.60
#